data_AF-A0A3D1B229-F1
#
_entry.id   AF-A0A3D1B229-F1
#
_cell.length_a   1.000
_cell.length_b   1.000
_cell.length_c   1.000
_cell.angle_alpha   90.00
_cell.angle_beta   90.00
_cell.angle_gamma   90.00
#
_symmetry.space_group_name_H-M   'P 1'
#
loop_
_entity.id
_entity.type
_entity.pdbx_description
1 polymer ?
#
loop_
_entity_poly.entity_id
_entity_poly.type
_entity_poly.pdbx_seq_one_letter_code
_entity_poly.pdbx_strand_id
1 'polypeptide(L)'
;MTKISYKISVPVILAGFFAVVAFLALDYKNINFSFYILLLFIAIYVFFFGFATGQRFASPVKKLLDRATEMSKGNLSTRVYLETKDEIAELAKVFNKLAGDLEESRNKEESTEKSVDIKVKAKTQGLEETINALEQKVQNRTIELQRVIGDLNKFKEEAITKDSEVVRLKEDVQKLEKRVKNRAPQKPVKNKQIKPKNPKKTNVAELKKIAEDLEALQKQTKEREEKTEELISEIRKIKEPG
;
A
#
# COMPACT_ATOMS: atom_id res chain seq x y z
N MET A 1 -21.68 -27.58 -43.84
CA MET A 1 -22.82 -27.22 -42.96
C MET A 1 -22.35 -27.13 -41.51
N THR A 2 -22.77 -26.14 -40.75
CA THR A 2 -22.43 -26.10 -39.31
C THR A 2 -23.22 -27.19 -38.59
N LYS A 3 -22.59 -27.83 -37.58
CA LYS A 3 -23.28 -28.85 -36.74
C LYS A 3 -24.58 -28.30 -36.15
N ILE A 4 -24.66 -27.00 -35.91
CA ILE A 4 -25.82 -26.29 -35.36
C ILE A 4 -26.96 -26.19 -36.40
N SER A 5 -26.66 -25.78 -37.65
CA SER A 5 -27.69 -25.64 -38.69
C SER A 5 -28.36 -26.97 -39.02
N TYR A 6 -27.60 -28.06 -39.05
CA TYR A 6 -28.14 -29.41 -39.29
C TYR A 6 -29.09 -29.84 -38.15
N LYS A 7 -28.68 -29.63 -36.88
CA LYS A 7 -29.52 -29.97 -35.72
C LYS A 7 -30.85 -29.21 -35.67
N ILE A 8 -30.90 -27.99 -36.20
CA ILE A 8 -32.13 -27.18 -36.26
C ILE A 8 -33.00 -27.56 -37.46
N SER A 9 -32.40 -27.86 -38.61
CA SER A 9 -33.15 -28.09 -39.85
C SER A 9 -33.73 -29.51 -39.94
N VAL A 10 -33.05 -30.52 -39.38
CA VAL A 10 -33.44 -31.93 -39.49
C VAL A 10 -34.82 -32.23 -38.90
N PRO A 11 -35.19 -31.77 -37.69
CA PRO A 11 -36.52 -32.02 -37.14
C PRO A 11 -37.64 -31.46 -38.02
N VAL A 12 -37.42 -30.27 -38.59
CA VAL A 12 -38.40 -29.61 -39.48
C VAL A 12 -38.58 -30.40 -40.77
N ILE A 13 -37.48 -30.87 -41.36
CA ILE A 13 -37.52 -31.71 -42.57
C ILE A 13 -38.18 -33.06 -42.27
N LEU A 14 -37.87 -33.68 -41.13
CA LEU A 14 -38.44 -34.97 -40.73
C LEU A 14 -39.94 -34.87 -40.48
N ALA A 15 -40.39 -33.81 -39.79
CA ALA A 15 -41.81 -33.54 -39.56
C ALA A 15 -42.55 -33.26 -40.88
N GLY A 16 -41.94 -32.51 -41.79
CA GLY A 16 -42.48 -32.27 -43.13
C GLY A 16 -42.62 -33.56 -43.93
N PHE A 17 -41.59 -34.41 -43.93
CA PHE A 17 -41.61 -35.72 -44.58
C PHE A 17 -42.69 -36.64 -43.97
N PHE A 18 -42.80 -36.68 -42.64
CA PHE A 18 -43.84 -37.43 -41.95
C PHE A 18 -45.25 -36.96 -42.33
N ALA A 19 -45.48 -35.64 -42.37
CA ALA A 19 -46.76 -35.06 -42.79
C ALA A 19 -47.12 -35.45 -44.24
N VAL A 20 -46.14 -35.42 -45.14
CA VAL A 20 -46.30 -35.83 -46.55
C VAL A 20 -46.68 -37.31 -46.64
N VAL A 21 -45.98 -38.19 -45.92
CA VAL A 21 -46.26 -39.64 -45.90
C VAL A 21 -47.63 -39.94 -45.28
N ALA A 22 -47.97 -39.28 -44.18
CA ALA A 22 -49.26 -39.44 -43.52
C ALA A 22 -50.42 -39.02 -44.43
N PHE A 23 -50.27 -37.90 -45.15
CA PHE A 23 -51.28 -37.42 -46.08
C PHE A 23 -51.47 -38.39 -47.26
N LEU A 24 -50.38 -38.93 -47.81
CA LEU A 24 -50.42 -39.96 -48.85
C LEU A 24 -51.14 -41.24 -48.38
N ALA A 25 -50.95 -41.64 -47.13
CA ALA A 25 -51.58 -42.83 -46.56
C ALA A 25 -53.10 -42.65 -46.36
N LEU A 26 -53.56 -41.44 -46.02
CA LEU A 26 -54.97 -41.16 -45.75
C LEU A 26 -55.84 -41.11 -47.01
N ASP A 27 -55.30 -40.64 -48.14
CA ASP A 27 -56.09 -40.43 -49.37
C ASP A 27 -55.56 -41.22 -50.58
N TYR A 28 -54.99 -42.42 -50.32
CA TYR A 28 -54.27 -43.20 -51.35
C TYR A 28 -55.10 -43.60 -52.57
N LYS A 29 -56.44 -43.63 -52.45
CA LYS A 29 -57.36 -44.06 -53.52
C LYS A 29 -57.70 -42.95 -54.53
N ASN A 30 -57.51 -41.67 -54.19
CA ASN A 30 -57.91 -40.54 -55.04
C ASN A 30 -56.72 -39.79 -55.66
N ILE A 31 -55.53 -40.40 -55.65
CA ILE A 31 -54.30 -39.73 -56.07
C ILE A 31 -54.18 -39.70 -57.60
N ASN A 32 -54.34 -38.50 -58.18
CA ASN A 32 -54.10 -38.23 -59.61
C ASN A 32 -52.67 -37.73 -59.87
N PHE A 33 -52.19 -37.77 -61.13
CA PHE A 33 -50.83 -37.32 -61.49
C PHE A 33 -50.52 -35.87 -61.05
N SER A 34 -51.49 -34.96 -61.18
CA SER A 34 -51.37 -33.58 -60.72
C SER A 34 -51.10 -33.44 -59.22
N PHE A 35 -51.55 -34.40 -58.41
CA PHE A 35 -51.29 -34.42 -56.97
C PHE A 35 -49.80 -34.69 -56.68
N TYR A 36 -49.17 -35.60 -57.42
CA TYR A 36 -47.73 -35.87 -57.26
C TYR A 36 -46.87 -34.66 -57.62
N ILE A 37 -47.25 -33.89 -58.65
CA ILE A 37 -46.58 -32.65 -59.02
C ILE A 37 -46.68 -31.63 -57.88
N LEU A 38 -47.87 -31.44 -57.31
CA LEU A 38 -48.08 -30.54 -56.18
C LEU A 38 -47.24 -30.96 -54.96
N LEU A 39 -47.22 -32.25 -54.64
CA LEU A 39 -46.45 -32.80 -53.53
C LEU A 39 -44.94 -32.59 -53.70
N LEU A 40 -44.43 -32.74 -54.94
CA LEU A 40 -43.05 -32.43 -55.27
C LEU A 40 -42.71 -30.96 -54.98
N PHE A 41 -43.56 -30.02 -55.40
CA PHE A 41 -43.35 -28.60 -55.12
C PHE A 41 -43.40 -28.28 -53.62
N ILE A 42 -44.31 -28.90 -52.87
CA ILE A 42 -44.38 -28.74 -51.42
C ILE A 42 -43.12 -29.28 -50.75
N ALA A 43 -42.64 -30.47 -51.14
CA ALA A 43 -41.42 -31.06 -50.58
C ALA A 43 -40.20 -30.16 -50.84
N ILE A 44 -40.08 -29.63 -52.05
CA ILE A 44 -39.04 -28.66 -52.41
C ILE A 44 -39.17 -27.39 -51.55
N TYR A 45 -40.37 -26.83 -51.42
CA TYR A 45 -40.62 -25.64 -50.61
C TYR A 45 -40.23 -25.86 -49.14
N VAL A 46 -40.68 -26.95 -48.52
CA VAL A 46 -40.35 -27.28 -47.12
C VAL A 46 -38.84 -27.45 -46.93
N PHE A 47 -38.16 -28.09 -47.87
CA PHE A 47 -36.71 -28.25 -47.83
C PHE A 47 -35.98 -26.89 -47.84
N PHE A 48 -36.30 -26.02 -48.81
CA PHE A 48 -35.70 -24.69 -48.90
C PHE A 48 -36.05 -23.79 -47.72
N PHE A 49 -37.31 -23.84 -47.26
CA PHE A 49 -37.78 -23.06 -46.11
C PHE A 49 -37.10 -23.48 -44.82
N GLY A 50 -37.01 -24.80 -44.56
CA GLY A 50 -36.31 -25.34 -43.40
C GLY A 50 -34.83 -24.99 -43.41
N PHE A 51 -34.17 -25.09 -44.57
CA PHE A 51 -32.78 -24.71 -44.75
C PHE A 51 -32.55 -23.21 -44.47
N ALA A 52 -33.34 -22.33 -45.10
CA ALA A 52 -33.22 -20.89 -44.92
C ALA A 52 -33.45 -20.46 -43.46
N THR A 53 -34.46 -21.05 -42.81
CA THR A 53 -34.78 -20.79 -41.41
C THR A 53 -33.65 -21.26 -40.49
N GLY A 54 -33.17 -22.49 -40.67
CA GLY A 54 -32.05 -23.04 -39.89
C GLY A 54 -30.79 -22.17 -39.98
N GLN A 55 -30.47 -21.68 -41.19
CA GLN A 55 -29.34 -20.79 -41.41
C GLN A 55 -29.52 -19.43 -40.69
N ARG A 56 -30.74 -18.88 -40.73
CA ARG A 56 -31.09 -17.58 -40.12
C ARG A 56 -30.92 -17.56 -38.61
N PHE A 57 -31.18 -18.68 -37.93
CA PHE A 57 -30.97 -18.81 -36.48
C PHE A 57 -29.55 -19.26 -36.12
N ALA A 58 -29.01 -20.26 -36.84
CA ALA A 58 -27.71 -20.82 -36.50
C ALA A 58 -26.55 -19.84 -36.70
N SER A 59 -26.63 -18.95 -37.70
CA SER A 59 -25.54 -18.02 -38.02
C SER A 59 -25.33 -16.97 -36.92
N PRO A 60 -26.35 -16.23 -36.44
CA PRO A 60 -26.20 -15.30 -35.31
C PRO A 60 -25.72 -15.96 -34.02
N VAL A 61 -26.28 -17.13 -33.69
CA VAL A 61 -25.90 -17.89 -32.47
C VAL A 61 -24.44 -18.31 -32.53
N LYS A 62 -23.98 -18.78 -33.69
CA LYS A 62 -22.57 -19.14 -33.86
C LYS A 62 -21.65 -17.92 -33.72
N LYS A 63 -22.00 -16.77 -34.32
CA LYS A 63 -21.22 -15.54 -34.16
C LYS A 63 -21.08 -15.16 -32.68
N LEU A 64 -22.19 -15.24 -31.92
CA LEU A 64 -22.18 -14.98 -30.48
C LEU A 64 -21.24 -15.94 -29.74
N LEU A 65 -21.31 -17.24 -30.04
CA LEU A 65 -20.45 -18.27 -29.45
C LEU A 65 -18.97 -18.05 -29.76
N ASP A 66 -18.65 -17.71 -31.01
CA ASP A 66 -17.28 -17.45 -31.45
C ASP A 66 -16.70 -16.23 -30.69
N ARG A 67 -17.47 -15.14 -30.56
CA ARG A 67 -17.05 -13.96 -29.77
C ARG A 67 -16.96 -14.24 -28.27
N ALA A 68 -17.88 -15.01 -27.71
CA ALA A 68 -17.78 -15.44 -26.31
C ALA A 68 -16.52 -16.27 -26.05
N THR A 69 -16.11 -17.11 -27.01
CA THR A 69 -14.85 -17.88 -26.94
C THR A 69 -13.62 -16.99 -27.03
N GLU A 70 -13.65 -15.91 -27.81
CA GLU A 70 -12.58 -14.90 -27.81
C GLU A 70 -12.51 -14.16 -26.47
N MET A 71 -13.66 -13.78 -25.92
CA MET A 71 -13.75 -13.14 -24.60
C MET A 71 -13.18 -14.02 -23.49
N SER A 72 -13.51 -15.32 -23.51
CA SER A 72 -13.00 -16.28 -22.53
C SER A 72 -11.49 -16.50 -22.62
N LYS A 73 -10.88 -16.19 -23.76
CA LYS A 73 -9.42 -16.23 -23.96
C LYS A 73 -8.72 -14.93 -23.55
N GLY A 74 -9.46 -13.95 -23.02
CA GLY A 74 -8.93 -12.70 -22.49
C GLY A 74 -9.06 -11.49 -23.43
N ASN A 75 -9.69 -11.62 -24.60
CA ASN A 75 -9.98 -10.49 -25.47
C ASN A 75 -11.30 -9.81 -25.07
N LEU A 76 -11.24 -8.88 -24.12
CA LEU A 76 -12.41 -8.19 -23.56
C LEU A 76 -12.97 -7.08 -24.45
N SER A 77 -12.21 -6.63 -25.45
CA SER A 77 -12.65 -5.63 -26.43
C SER A 77 -13.54 -6.24 -27.52
N THR A 78 -13.81 -7.55 -27.46
CA THR A 78 -14.69 -8.23 -28.41
C THR A 78 -16.13 -7.72 -28.31
N ARG A 79 -16.79 -7.57 -29.47
CA ARG A 79 -18.17 -7.10 -29.57
C ARG A 79 -18.93 -7.91 -30.63
N VAL A 80 -20.22 -8.06 -30.42
CA VAL A 80 -21.15 -8.73 -31.33
C VAL A 80 -22.11 -7.71 -31.92
N TYR A 81 -22.11 -7.59 -33.25
CA TYR A 81 -23.08 -6.79 -33.99
C TYR A 81 -23.95 -7.72 -34.84
N LEU A 82 -25.26 -7.69 -34.58
CA LEU A 82 -26.25 -8.45 -35.33
C LEU A 82 -27.23 -7.47 -35.96
N GLU A 83 -27.60 -7.73 -37.22
CA GLU A 83 -28.59 -6.96 -37.96
C GLU A 83 -30.03 -7.44 -37.70
N THR A 84 -30.20 -8.44 -36.84
CA THR A 84 -31.52 -8.95 -36.45
C THR A 84 -32.19 -7.99 -35.45
N LYS A 85 -33.52 -8.05 -35.36
CA LYS A 85 -34.32 -7.24 -34.42
C LYS A 85 -35.09 -8.12 -33.43
N ASP A 86 -34.59 -9.33 -33.22
CA ASP A 86 -35.17 -10.38 -32.38
C ASP A 86 -34.44 -10.49 -31.03
N GLU A 87 -34.82 -11.48 -30.23
CA GLU A 87 -34.24 -11.81 -28.93
C GLU A 87 -32.74 -12.10 -29.04
N ILE A 88 -32.26 -12.55 -30.20
CA ILE A 88 -30.83 -12.81 -30.43
C ILE A 88 -30.06 -11.49 -30.49
N ALA A 89 -30.65 -10.42 -31.04
CA ALA A 89 -30.06 -9.09 -31.00
C ALA A 89 -30.05 -8.51 -29.59
N GLU A 90 -31.08 -8.77 -28.79
CA GLU A 90 -31.08 -8.39 -27.37
C GLU A 90 -30.00 -9.13 -26.59
N LEU A 91 -29.83 -10.44 -26.83
CA LEU A 91 -28.76 -11.24 -26.25
C LEU A 91 -27.37 -10.70 -26.64
N ALA A 92 -27.18 -10.25 -27.88
CA ALA A 92 -25.94 -9.59 -28.30
C ALA A 92 -25.69 -8.26 -27.55
N LYS A 93 -26.73 -7.49 -27.24
CA LYS A 93 -26.58 -6.26 -26.43
C LYS A 93 -26.15 -6.60 -25.00
N VAL A 94 -26.76 -7.60 -24.38
CA VAL A 94 -26.38 -8.07 -23.03
C VAL A 94 -24.94 -8.58 -23.03
N PHE A 95 -24.55 -9.37 -24.04
CA PHE A 95 -23.18 -9.82 -24.22
C PHE A 95 -22.18 -8.65 -24.30
N ASN A 96 -22.47 -7.62 -25.11
CA ASN A 96 -21.60 -6.45 -25.25
C ASN A 96 -21.48 -5.66 -23.95
N LYS A 97 -22.57 -5.56 -23.17
CA LYS A 97 -22.54 -4.94 -21.85
C LYS A 97 -21.61 -5.70 -20.90
N LEU A 98 -21.75 -7.02 -20.82
CA LEU A 98 -20.87 -7.87 -20.00
C LEU A 98 -19.40 -7.77 -20.42
N ALA A 99 -19.13 -7.73 -21.73
CA ALA A 99 -17.78 -7.53 -22.24
C ALA A 99 -17.19 -6.17 -21.79
N GLY A 100 -18.00 -5.10 -21.84
CA GLY A 100 -17.64 -3.77 -21.36
C GLY A 100 -17.40 -3.71 -19.86
N ASP A 101 -18.28 -4.30 -19.06
CA ASP A 101 -18.16 -4.35 -17.59
C ASP A 101 -16.88 -5.09 -17.17
N LEU A 102 -16.56 -6.20 -17.86
CA LEU A 102 -15.35 -6.97 -17.60
C LEU A 102 -14.07 -6.23 -18.02
N GLU A 103 -14.10 -5.52 -19.16
CA GLU A 103 -13.02 -4.65 -19.62
C GLU A 103 -12.77 -3.49 -18.64
N GLU A 104 -13.83 -2.84 -18.17
CA GLU A 104 -13.74 -1.77 -17.17
C GLU A 104 -13.19 -2.28 -15.84
N SER A 105 -13.65 -3.45 -15.37
CA SER A 105 -13.15 -4.06 -14.13
C SER A 105 -11.64 -4.32 -14.21
N ARG A 106 -11.16 -4.87 -15.33
CA ARG A 106 -9.74 -5.13 -15.55
C ARG A 106 -8.91 -3.85 -15.59
N ASN A 107 -9.41 -2.82 -16.27
CA ASN A 107 -8.74 -1.53 -16.34
C ASN A 107 -8.67 -0.85 -14.97
N LYS A 108 -9.72 -0.97 -14.14
CA LYS A 108 -9.72 -0.47 -12.76
C LYS A 108 -8.68 -1.19 -11.91
N GLU A 109 -8.60 -2.51 -12.01
CA GLU A 109 -7.60 -3.31 -11.29
C GLU A 109 -6.16 -2.88 -11.67
N GLU A 110 -5.86 -2.77 -12.97
CA GLU A 110 -4.55 -2.33 -13.46
C GLU A 110 -4.22 -0.88 -13.04
N SER A 111 -5.21 0.02 -13.08
CA SER A 111 -5.02 1.41 -12.63
C SER A 111 -4.78 1.51 -11.12
N THR A 112 -5.41 0.62 -10.34
CA THR A 112 -5.25 0.55 -8.89
C THR A 112 -3.86 0.05 -8.56
N GLU A 113 -3.39 -1.03 -9.21
CA GLU A 113 -2.03 -1.57 -9.07
C GLU A 113 -0.97 -0.48 -9.34
N LYS A 114 -1.07 0.23 -10.47
CA LYS A 114 -0.17 1.37 -10.79
C LYS A 114 -0.21 2.48 -9.74
N SER A 115 -1.40 2.82 -9.23
CA SER A 115 -1.54 3.88 -8.22
C SER A 115 -0.94 3.49 -6.86
N VAL A 116 -1.04 2.20 -6.50
CA VAL A 116 -0.43 1.64 -5.29
C VAL A 116 1.09 1.67 -5.43
N ASP A 117 1.64 1.26 -6.57
CA ASP A 117 3.09 1.31 -6.83
C ASP A 117 3.66 2.73 -6.74
N ILE A 118 2.98 3.71 -7.35
CA ILE A 118 3.38 5.11 -7.27
C ILE A 118 3.35 5.60 -5.81
N LYS A 119 2.30 5.25 -5.06
CA LYS A 119 2.14 5.66 -3.66
C LYS A 119 3.18 4.99 -2.75
N VAL A 120 3.48 3.70 -2.96
CA VAL A 120 4.53 2.97 -2.24
C VAL A 120 5.88 3.63 -2.53
N LYS A 121 6.21 3.88 -3.80
CA LYS A 121 7.47 4.52 -4.19
C LYS A 121 7.63 5.90 -3.58
N ALA A 122 6.59 6.74 -3.63
CA ALA A 122 6.60 8.06 -3.01
C ALA A 122 6.76 8.00 -1.48
N LYS A 123 6.08 7.05 -0.81
CA LYS A 123 6.20 6.86 0.64
C LYS A 123 7.59 6.35 1.03
N THR A 124 8.17 5.44 0.24
CA THR A 124 9.54 4.94 0.45
C THR A 124 10.57 6.05 0.31
N GLN A 125 10.43 6.92 -0.72
CA GLN A 125 11.31 8.09 -0.90
C GLN A 125 11.21 9.06 0.29
N GLY A 126 10.01 9.40 0.74
CA GLY A 126 9.84 10.29 1.90
C GLY A 126 10.40 9.69 3.21
N LEU A 127 10.32 8.37 3.37
CA LEU A 127 10.92 7.68 4.51
C LEU A 127 12.45 7.73 4.45
N GLU A 128 13.03 7.53 3.27
CA GLU A 128 14.48 7.61 3.03
C GLU A 128 15.03 9.02 3.30
N GLU A 129 14.35 10.06 2.83
CA GLU A 129 14.70 11.45 3.16
C GLU A 129 14.66 11.73 4.67
N THR A 130 13.64 11.19 5.36
CA THR A 130 13.52 11.35 6.80
C THR A 130 14.65 10.64 7.54
N ILE A 131 15.02 9.42 7.13
CA ILE A 131 16.14 8.66 7.68
C ILE A 131 17.44 9.45 7.53
N ASN A 132 17.72 9.94 6.32
CA ASN A 132 18.92 10.73 6.04
C ASN A 132 18.99 12.00 6.89
N ALA A 133 17.87 12.72 7.06
CA ALA A 133 17.80 13.90 7.91
C ALA A 133 18.02 13.57 9.40
N LEU A 134 17.49 12.42 9.85
CA LEU A 134 17.67 11.95 11.22
C LEU A 134 19.13 11.56 11.47
N GLU A 135 19.76 10.88 10.52
CA GLU A 135 21.17 10.49 10.58
C GLU A 135 22.08 11.71 10.64
N GLN A 136 21.85 12.72 9.80
CA GLN A 136 22.57 14.00 9.88
C GLN A 136 22.39 14.68 11.24
N LYS A 137 21.16 14.67 11.79
CA LYS A 137 20.90 15.24 13.12
C LYS A 137 21.64 14.47 14.21
N VAL A 138 21.68 13.14 14.15
CA VAL A 138 22.45 12.30 15.07
C VAL A 138 23.93 12.61 14.95
N GLN A 139 24.49 12.65 13.75
CA GLN A 139 25.90 13.00 13.53
C GLN A 139 26.26 14.37 14.10
N ASN A 140 25.44 15.39 13.82
CA ASN A 140 25.64 16.74 14.35
C ASN A 140 25.63 16.75 15.89
N ARG A 141 24.67 16.04 16.50
CA ARG A 141 24.62 15.89 17.97
C ARG A 141 25.82 15.13 18.53
N THR A 142 26.31 14.10 17.84
CA THR A 142 27.52 13.38 18.25
C THR A 142 28.75 14.28 18.22
N ILE A 143 28.91 15.10 17.17
CA ILE A 143 30.01 16.07 17.07
C ILE A 143 29.92 17.11 18.21
N GLU A 144 28.71 17.61 18.50
CA GLU A 144 28.49 18.55 19.59
C GLU A 144 28.82 17.93 20.95
N LEU A 145 28.37 16.69 21.21
CA LEU A 145 28.69 15.95 22.42
C LEU A 145 30.19 15.72 22.58
N GLN A 146 30.90 15.35 21.51
CA GLN A 146 32.36 15.21 21.54
C GLN A 146 33.06 16.53 21.90
N ARG A 147 32.58 17.66 21.37
CA ARG A 147 33.11 18.98 21.69
C ARG A 147 32.89 19.34 23.17
N VAL A 148 31.68 19.12 23.68
CA VAL A 148 31.34 19.36 25.08
C VAL A 148 32.18 18.49 26.01
N ILE A 149 32.36 17.20 25.70
CA ILE A 149 33.26 16.31 26.46
C ILE A 149 34.69 16.83 26.45
N GLY A 150 35.19 17.30 25.31
CA GLY A 150 36.53 17.90 25.19
C GLY A 150 36.70 19.14 26.06
N ASP A 151 35.71 20.03 26.06
CA ASP A 151 35.73 21.24 26.90
C ASP A 151 35.64 20.89 28.39
N LEU A 152 34.79 19.93 28.79
CA LEU A 152 34.73 19.43 30.17
C LEU A 152 36.08 18.87 30.63
N ASN A 153 36.77 18.11 29.77
CA ASN A 153 38.10 17.58 30.10
C ASN A 153 39.11 18.71 30.32
N LYS A 154 39.10 19.77 29.50
CA LYS A 154 39.97 20.94 29.71
C LYS A 154 39.66 21.66 31.03
N PHE A 155 38.38 21.89 31.33
CA PHE A 155 37.97 22.49 32.59
C PHE A 155 38.37 21.64 33.80
N LYS A 156 38.27 20.31 33.67
CA LYS A 156 38.72 19.36 34.70
C LYS A 156 40.22 19.50 34.94
N GLU A 157 41.04 19.52 33.90
CA GLU A 157 42.50 19.72 34.03
C GLU A 157 42.83 21.08 34.67
N GLU A 158 42.12 22.15 34.29
CA GLU A 158 42.32 23.49 34.89
C GLU A 158 41.87 23.57 36.36
N ALA A 159 40.83 22.82 36.74
CA ALA A 159 40.42 22.72 38.14
C ALA A 159 41.45 21.96 38.98
N ILE A 160 41.99 20.85 38.44
CA ILE A 160 43.05 20.06 39.10
C ILE A 160 44.31 20.92 39.34
N THR A 161 44.71 21.74 38.37
CA THR A 161 45.88 22.63 38.55
C THR A 161 45.61 23.71 39.59
N LYS A 162 44.45 24.38 39.55
CA LYS A 162 44.08 25.40 40.55
C LYS A 162 43.96 24.83 41.96
N ASP A 163 43.44 23.62 42.13
CA ASP A 163 43.40 22.95 43.43
C ASP A 163 44.82 22.70 43.97
N SER A 164 45.78 22.32 43.11
CA SER A 164 47.18 22.16 43.51
C SER A 164 47.84 23.48 43.95
N GLU A 165 47.49 24.59 43.30
CA GLU A 165 47.94 25.93 43.67
C GLU A 165 47.33 26.38 45.01
N VAL A 166 46.04 26.12 45.21
CA VAL A 166 45.35 26.41 46.48
C VAL A 166 45.95 25.60 47.63
N VAL A 167 46.29 24.33 47.40
CA VAL A 167 47.00 23.50 48.39
C VAL A 167 48.34 24.13 48.76
N ARG A 168 49.15 24.55 47.79
CA ARG A 168 50.43 25.24 48.04
C ARG A 168 50.27 26.57 48.78
N LEU A 169 49.32 27.40 48.33
CA LEU A 169 48.99 28.67 48.99
C LEU A 169 48.55 28.44 50.43
N LYS A 170 47.81 27.37 50.70
CA LYS A 170 47.39 26.99 52.06
C LYS A 170 48.58 26.58 52.93
N GLU A 171 49.55 25.86 52.39
CA GLU A 171 50.80 25.54 53.10
C GLU A 171 51.64 26.80 53.39
N ASP A 172 51.73 27.73 52.43
CA ASP A 172 52.48 28.97 52.58
C ASP A 172 51.81 29.93 53.57
N VAL A 173 50.48 30.03 53.55
CA VAL A 173 49.71 30.74 54.58
C VAL A 173 49.95 30.14 55.96
N GLN A 174 49.95 28.81 56.10
CA GLN A 174 50.26 28.16 57.39
C GLN A 174 51.68 28.44 57.88
N LYS A 175 52.68 28.50 56.97
CA LYS A 175 54.06 28.87 57.31
C LYS A 175 54.15 30.33 57.74
N LEU A 176 53.43 31.23 57.07
CA LEU A 176 53.36 32.65 57.40
C LEU A 176 52.66 32.88 58.75
N GLU A 177 51.56 32.20 59.02
CA GLU A 177 50.88 32.27 60.32
C GLU A 177 51.78 31.81 61.48
N LYS A 178 52.55 30.73 61.29
CA LYS A 178 53.55 30.28 62.28
C LYS A 178 54.65 31.33 62.51
N ARG A 179 55.07 32.05 61.45
CA ARG A 179 56.05 33.15 61.55
C ARG A 179 55.49 34.39 62.24
N VAL A 180 54.22 34.71 62.00
CA VAL A 180 53.52 35.83 62.65
C VAL A 180 53.32 35.54 64.15
N LYS A 181 53.08 34.28 64.54
CA LYS A 181 52.89 33.86 65.94
C LYS A 181 54.16 33.90 66.81
N ASN A 182 55.35 33.90 66.20
CA ASN A 182 56.65 33.89 66.90
C ASN A 182 57.26 35.29 67.10
N ARG A 183 56.54 36.38 66.79
CA ARG A 183 56.94 37.76 67.14
C ARG A 183 55.85 38.37 68.03
N ALA A 184 56.18 38.78 69.26
CA ALA A 184 55.23 39.47 70.17
C ALA A 184 55.95 40.54 71.02
N PRO A 185 55.23 41.52 71.62
CA PRO A 185 53.88 42.03 71.35
C PRO A 185 53.85 43.58 71.12
N GLN A 186 52.75 44.15 70.59
CA GLN A 186 52.16 45.41 71.12
C GLN A 186 50.81 45.84 70.48
N LYS A 187 49.84 46.01 71.39
CA LYS A 187 48.64 46.90 71.48
C LYS A 187 47.46 46.79 70.47
N PRO A 188 46.22 47.02 70.96
CA PRO A 188 44.99 46.65 70.28
C PRO A 188 44.57 47.75 69.29
N VAL A 189 44.58 47.43 67.99
CA VAL A 189 43.92 48.26 66.99
C VAL A 189 42.51 47.71 66.80
N LYS A 190 41.51 48.45 67.30
CA LYS A 190 40.12 48.30 66.86
C LYS A 190 40.10 48.49 65.34
N ASN A 191 39.82 47.43 64.59
CA ASN A 191 39.18 47.62 63.30
C ASN A 191 38.30 46.44 62.87
N LYS A 192 37.14 46.85 62.37
CA LYS A 192 35.95 46.12 61.91
C LYS A 192 36.12 44.64 61.60
N GLN A 193 35.18 43.85 62.12
CA GLN A 193 34.77 42.56 61.57
C GLN A 193 34.64 42.69 60.04
N ILE A 194 35.65 42.20 59.31
CA ILE A 194 35.47 41.83 57.91
C ILE A 194 35.08 40.36 57.97
N LYS A 195 33.77 40.12 57.82
CA LYS A 195 33.23 38.79 57.60
C LYS A 195 34.02 38.11 56.48
N PRO A 196 34.34 36.81 56.59
CA PRO A 196 34.90 36.08 55.46
C PRO A 196 33.94 36.25 54.29
N LYS A 197 34.40 36.87 53.21
CA LYS A 197 33.66 36.91 51.96
C LYS A 197 33.70 35.49 51.44
N ASN A 198 32.62 34.76 51.71
CA ASN A 198 32.34 33.45 51.14
C ASN A 198 32.79 33.46 49.66
N PRO A 199 33.50 32.43 49.17
CA PRO A 199 33.61 32.26 47.73
C PRO A 199 32.19 32.32 47.17
N LYS A 200 31.98 33.11 46.11
CA LYS A 200 30.67 33.27 45.47
C LYS A 200 30.07 31.88 45.35
N LYS A 201 29.01 31.62 46.12
CA LYS A 201 28.17 30.44 45.90
C LYS A 201 27.67 30.61 44.48
N THR A 202 28.25 29.87 43.53
CA THR A 202 27.53 29.48 42.33
C THR A 202 26.18 28.98 42.83
N ASN A 203 25.12 29.59 42.32
CA ASN A 203 23.77 29.50 42.87
C ASN A 203 23.43 28.01 43.03
N VAL A 204 23.50 27.46 44.26
CA VAL A 204 23.23 26.03 44.51
C VAL A 204 21.80 25.69 44.08
N ALA A 205 20.92 26.69 44.04
CA ALA A 205 19.58 26.62 43.47
C ALA A 205 19.57 26.38 41.94
N GLU A 206 20.49 26.97 41.17
CA GLU A 206 20.59 26.71 39.72
C GLU A 206 21.15 25.32 39.44
N LEU A 207 22.17 24.87 40.18
CA LEU A 207 22.71 23.51 40.03
C LEU A 207 21.70 22.44 40.45
N LYS A 208 20.91 22.69 41.49
CA LYS A 208 19.86 21.77 41.93
C LYS A 208 18.71 21.69 40.92
N LYS A 209 18.34 22.83 40.33
CA LYS A 209 17.33 22.89 39.27
C LYS A 209 17.79 22.19 37.99
N ILE A 210 19.07 22.36 37.61
CA ILE A 210 19.66 21.64 36.47
C ILE A 210 19.68 20.13 36.73
N ALA A 211 19.98 19.68 37.95
CA ALA A 211 19.94 18.25 38.30
C ALA A 211 18.52 17.68 38.26
N GLU A 212 17.52 18.42 38.76
CA GLU A 212 16.10 18.04 38.69
C GLU A 212 15.60 17.98 37.23
N ASP A 213 15.98 18.96 36.39
CA ASP A 213 15.64 18.97 34.97
C ASP A 213 16.31 17.81 34.20
N LEU A 214 17.53 17.41 34.59
CA LEU A 214 18.25 16.25 34.05
C LEU A 214 17.58 14.92 34.41
N GLU A 215 17.13 14.75 35.65
CA GLU A 215 16.38 13.56 36.06
C GLU A 215 15.04 13.45 35.33
N ALA A 216 14.34 14.58 35.14
CA ALA A 216 13.10 14.62 34.37
C ALA A 216 13.32 14.22 32.90
N LEU A 217 14.38 14.74 32.27
CA LEU A 217 14.77 14.37 30.90
C LEU A 217 15.13 12.88 30.80
N GLN A 218 15.90 12.32 31.74
CA GLN A 218 16.23 10.89 31.73
C GLN A 218 14.99 10.01 31.82
N LYS A 219 14.03 10.37 32.68
CA LYS A 219 12.76 9.64 32.81
C LYS A 219 11.94 9.67 31.52
N GLN A 220 11.86 10.85 30.90
CA GLN A 220 11.13 11.04 29.64
C GLN A 220 11.80 10.31 28.46
N THR A 221 13.13 10.17 28.50
CA THR A 221 13.90 9.43 27.49
C THR A 221 13.63 7.93 27.61
N LYS A 222 13.63 7.40 28.84
CA LYS A 222 13.34 5.99 29.13
C LYS A 222 11.92 5.58 28.72
N GLU A 223 10.94 6.44 28.99
CA GLU A 223 9.54 6.24 28.60
C GLU A 223 9.36 6.24 27.07
N ARG A 224 10.15 7.07 26.34
CA ARG A 224 10.19 7.03 24.88
C ARG A 224 10.84 5.76 24.33
N GLU A 225 11.92 5.28 24.96
CA GLU A 225 12.57 4.02 24.56
C GLU A 225 11.62 2.83 24.71
N GLU A 226 10.92 2.71 25.85
CA GLU A 226 9.91 1.66 26.08
C GLU A 226 8.79 1.71 25.04
N LYS A 227 8.28 2.91 24.73
CA LYS A 227 7.23 3.09 23.72
C LYS A 227 7.71 2.76 22.30
N THR A 228 8.99 2.96 22.02
CA THR A 228 9.59 2.63 20.72
C THR A 228 9.77 1.12 20.57
N GLU A 229 10.20 0.43 21.64
CA GLU A 229 10.27 -1.03 21.68
C GLU A 229 8.88 -1.69 21.54
N GLU A 230 7.86 -1.12 22.18
CA GLU A 230 6.47 -1.58 22.04
C GLU A 230 5.99 -1.50 20.58
N LEU A 231 6.21 -0.35 19.92
CA LEU A 231 5.88 -0.16 18.50
C LEU A 231 6.66 -1.09 17.57
N ILE A 232 7.95 -1.33 17.84
CA ILE A 232 8.77 -2.27 17.08
C ILE A 232 8.21 -3.70 17.24
N SER A 233 7.78 -4.08 18.44
CA SER A 233 7.17 -5.38 18.70
C SER A 233 5.84 -5.57 17.96
N GLU A 234 5.03 -4.51 17.89
CA GLU A 234 3.74 -4.50 17.20
C GLU A 234 3.91 -4.61 15.68
N ILE A 235 4.89 -3.89 15.12
CA ILE A 235 5.27 -4.00 13.70
C ILE A 235 5.78 -5.41 13.38
N ARG A 236 6.57 -6.04 14.27
CA ARG A 236 7.08 -7.41 14.06
C ARG A 236 5.93 -8.43 14.01
N LYS A 237 4.90 -8.29 14.85
CA LYS A 237 3.70 -9.16 14.83
C LYS A 237 2.90 -9.06 13.53
N ILE A 238 2.95 -7.92 12.83
CA ILE A 238 2.23 -7.72 11.56
C ILE A 238 3.02 -8.35 10.39
N LYS A 239 4.35 -8.46 10.49
CA LYS A 239 5.22 -8.90 9.39
C LYS A 239 5.41 -10.41 9.28
N GLU A 240 5.11 -11.17 10.33
CA GLU A 240 5.10 -12.65 10.31
C GLU A 240 3.68 -13.17 10.63
N PRO A 241 2.77 -13.25 9.64
CA PRO A 241 1.60 -14.10 9.78
C PRO A 241 2.08 -15.54 9.69
N GLY A 242 1.75 -16.35 10.71
CA GLY A 242 1.94 -17.80 10.65
C GLY A 242 1.23 -18.43 9.45
#